data_AF-A0A8I0DUB0-F1
#
_entry.id   AF-A0A8I0DUB0-F1
#
_cell.length_a   1.000
_cell.length_b   1.000
_cell.length_c   1.000
_cell.angle_alpha   90.00
_cell.angle_beta   90.00
_cell.angle_gamma   90.00
#
_symmetry.space_group_name_H-M   'P 1'
#
loop_
_entity.id
_entity.type
_entity.pdbx_description
1 polymer ?
#
loop_
_entity_poly.entity_id
_entity_poly.type
_entity_poly.pdbx_seq_one_letter_code
_entity_poly.pdbx_strand_id
1 'polypeptide(L)' 'MEELTALLNAIDDSYYDFVSAMINYAAKKPTRQKLLVDYIKNTPNLKSSDVVRFVSEQNDFFEDAAYMEVE' A
#
# COMPACT_ATOMS: atom_id res chain seq x y z
N MET A 1 -9.68 -2.42 7.18
CA MET A 1 -9.32 -1.20 6.44
C MET A 1 -9.02 -0.01 7.34
N GLU A 2 -9.84 0.30 8.34
CA GLU A 2 -9.59 1.44 9.26
C GLU A 2 -8.20 1.45 9.89
N GLU A 3 -7.74 0.29 10.39
CA GLU A 3 -6.39 0.15 10.96
C GLU A 3 -5.28 0.50 9.96
N LEU A 4 -5.37 0.00 8.73
CA LEU A 4 -4.39 0.29 7.68
C LEU A 4 -4.39 1.78 7.34
N THR A 5 -5.56 2.42 7.25
CA THR A 5 -5.68 3.86 7.03
C THR A 5 -5.00 4.65 8.14
N ALA A 6 -5.22 4.29 9.41
CA ALA A 6 -4.58 4.96 10.55
C ALA A 6 -3.06 4.82 10.50
N LEU A 7 -2.56 3.62 10.21
CA LEU A 7 -1.12 3.35 10.08
C LEU A 7 -0.47 4.15 8.94
N LEU A 8 -1.13 4.23 7.79
CA LEU A 8 -0.63 4.99 6.64
C LEU A 8 -0.61 6.50 6.89
N ASN A 9 -1.61 7.04 7.61
CA ASN A 9 -1.64 8.46 7.99
C ASN A 9 -0.61 8.81 9.08
N ALA A 10 -0.15 7.83 9.87
CA ALA A 10 0.85 8.04 10.91
C ALA A 10 2.30 8.09 10.38
N ILE A 11 2.51 7.78 9.09
CA ILE A 11 3.81 7.92 8.43
C ILE A 11 4.14 9.43 8.30
N ASP A 12 5.34 9.82 8.68
CA ASP A 12 5.76 11.22 8.83
C ASP A 12 5.64 12.06 7.54
N ASP A 13 5.93 11.49 6.39
CA ASP A 13 5.80 12.11 5.07
C ASP A 13 4.52 11.69 4.33
N SER A 14 3.50 11.21 5.05
CA SER A 14 2.25 10.76 4.45
C SER A 14 1.48 11.90 3.78
N TYR A 15 0.85 11.58 2.64
CA TYR A 15 0.00 12.50 1.89
C TYR A 15 -1.23 11.76 1.35
N TYR A 16 -2.27 12.53 1.04
CA TYR A 16 -3.59 11.98 0.69
C TYR A 16 -3.54 10.97 -0.46
N ASP A 17 -2.87 11.30 -1.56
CA ASP A 17 -2.81 10.43 -2.74
C ASP A 17 -2.08 9.11 -2.45
N PHE A 18 -1.04 9.14 -1.60
CA PHE A 18 -0.37 7.94 -1.14
C PHE A 18 -1.30 7.04 -0.33
N VAL A 19 -1.99 7.60 0.67
CA VAL A 19 -2.94 6.83 1.50
C VAL A 19 -4.03 6.23 0.61
N SER A 20 -4.62 7.05 -0.27
CA SER A 20 -5.65 6.60 -1.21
C SER A 20 -5.17 5.47 -2.11
N ALA A 21 -3.97 5.59 -2.69
CA ALA A 21 -3.39 4.55 -3.54
C ALA A 21 -3.15 3.24 -2.79
N MET A 22 -2.60 3.28 -1.57
CA MET A 22 -2.33 2.09 -0.77
C MET A 22 -3.61 1.41 -0.31
N ILE A 23 -4.64 2.19 0.04
CA ILE A 23 -5.96 1.68 0.40
C ILE A 23 -6.62 0.99 -0.80
N ASN A 24 -6.55 1.60 -1.99
CA ASN A 24 -7.06 0.99 -3.22
C ASN A 24 -6.32 -0.31 -3.56
N TYR A 25 -5.00 -0.33 -3.46
CA TYR A 25 -4.19 -1.54 -3.65
C TYR A 25 -4.58 -2.67 -2.68
N ALA A 26 -4.74 -2.33 -1.40
CA ALA A 26 -5.11 -3.28 -0.35
C ALA A 26 -6.54 -3.80 -0.50
N ALA A 27 -7.49 -2.96 -0.94
CA ALA A 27 -8.90 -3.33 -1.06
C ALA A 27 -9.14 -4.44 -2.11
N LYS A 28 -8.24 -4.57 -3.09
CA LYS A 28 -8.36 -5.58 -4.17
C LYS A 28 -8.14 -7.01 -3.67
N LYS A 29 -7.34 -7.22 -2.61
CA LYS A 29 -7.09 -8.55 -2.04
C LYS A 29 -6.87 -8.48 -0.52
N PRO A 30 -7.58 -9.30 0.27
CA PRO A 30 -7.38 -9.35 1.73
C PRO A 30 -5.94 -9.64 2.16
N THR A 31 -5.20 -10.42 1.38
CA THR A 31 -3.78 -10.75 1.62
C THR A 31 -2.88 -9.51 1.58
N ARG A 32 -3.18 -8.54 0.70
CA ARG A 32 -2.41 -7.29 0.56
C ARG A 32 -2.60 -6.37 1.75
N GLN A 33 -3.83 -6.30 2.29
CA GLN A 33 -4.08 -5.56 3.52
C GLN A 33 -3.23 -6.10 4.67
N LYS A 34 -3.20 -7.43 4.85
CA LYS A 34 -2.38 -8.07 5.89
C LYS A 34 -0.89 -7.78 5.69
N LEU A 35 -0.38 -7.93 4.46
CA LEU A 35 1.02 -7.63 4.12
C LEU A 35 1.43 -6.20 4.47
N LEU A 36 0.60 -5.21 4.11
CA LEU A 36 0.87 -3.81 4.43
C LEU A 36 0.86 -3.53 5.94
N VAL A 37 -0.15 -4.04 6.66
CA VAL A 37 -0.22 -3.87 8.11
C VAL A 37 1.00 -4.49 8.79
N ASP A 38 1.38 -5.71 8.39
CA ASP A 38 2.54 -6.41 8.94
C ASP A 38 3.86 -5.67 8.61
N TYR A 39 4.02 -5.17 7.39
CA TYR A 39 5.22 -4.41 7.00
C TYR A 39 5.36 -3.09 7.77
N ILE A 40 4.29 -2.29 7.86
CA ILE A 40 4.32 -0.98 8.53
C ILE A 40 4.61 -1.14 10.04
N LYS A 41 3.97 -2.11 10.70
CA LYS A 41 4.18 -2.34 12.14
C LYS A 41 5.58 -2.83 12.50
N ASN A 42 6.24 -3.55 11.60
CA ASN A 42 7.57 -4.12 11.84
C ASN A 42 8.73 -3.22 11.38
N THR A 43 8.44 -2.08 10.76
CA THR A 43 9.46 -1.20 10.18
C THR A 43 9.41 0.19 10.83
N PRO A 44 10.33 0.49 11.77
CA PRO A 44 10.37 1.81 12.41
C PRO A 44 10.86 2.89 11.43
N ASN A 45 10.45 4.14 11.65
CA ASN A 45 10.87 5.32 10.87
C ASN A 45 10.60 5.23 9.36
N LEU A 46 9.56 4.47 9.00
CA LEU A 46 9.12 4.26 7.64
C LEU A 46 8.79 5.59 6.94
N LYS A 47 9.12 5.69 5.64
CA LYS A 47 8.64 6.74 4.76
C LYS A 47 7.62 6.22 3.75
N SER A 48 6.82 7.11 3.20
CA SER A 48 5.82 6.78 2.17
C SER A 48 6.46 6.05 0.99
N SER A 49 7.67 6.46 0.58
CA SER A 49 8.45 5.83 -0.49
C SER A 49 8.88 4.39 -0.19
N ASP A 50 9.16 4.05 1.08
CA ASP A 50 9.50 2.68 1.47
C ASP A 50 8.31 1.73 1.29
N VAL A 51 7.10 2.22 1.55
CA VAL A 51 5.85 1.46 1.33
C VAL A 51 5.59 1.29 -0.16
N VAL A 52 5.75 2.36 -0.95
CA VAL A 52 5.59 2.30 -2.40
C VAL A 52 6.56 1.28 -3.01
N ARG A 53 7.83 1.30 -2.59
CA ARG A 53 8.82 0.30 -3.01
C ARG A 53 8.40 -1.12 -2.61
N PHE A 54 8.04 -1.33 -1.35
CA PHE A 54 7.61 -2.64 -0.85
C PHE A 54 6.43 -3.20 -1.67
N VAL A 55 5.43 -2.35 -1.97
CA VAL A 55 4.28 -2.73 -2.78
C VAL A 55 4.69 -3.06 -4.22
N SER A 56 5.59 -2.29 -4.83
CA SER A 56 6.09 -2.56 -6.19
C SER A 56 6.89 -3.87 -6.32
N GLU A 57 7.44 -4.37 -5.21
CA GLU A 57 8.21 -5.62 -5.13
C GLU A 57 7.32 -6.86 -4.92
N GLN A 58 6.00 -6.68 -4.70
CA GLN A 58 5.09 -7.82 -4.55
C GLN A 58 4.84 -8.49 -5.90
N ASN A 59 4.90 -9.82 -5.92
CA ASN A 59 4.72 -10.62 -7.14
C ASN A 59 3.38 -10.35 -7.85
N ASP A 60 2.34 -10.00 -7.08
CA ASP A 60 1.00 -9.75 -7.59
C ASP A 60 0.72 -8.27 -7.87
N PHE A 61 1.74 -7.41 -7.82
CA PHE A 61 1.62 -5.98 -8.09
C PHE A 61 1.15 -5.71 -9.53
N PHE A 62 1.75 -6.42 -10.50
CA PHE A 62 1.45 -6.23 -11.93
C PHE A 62 0.16 -6.90 -12.39
N GLU A 63 -0.46 -7.76 -11.57
CA GLU A 63 -1.77 -8.34 -11.89
C GLU A 63 -2.85 -7.26 -12.10
N ASP A 64 -2.66 -6.11 -11.47
CA ASP A 64 -3.52 -4.94 -11.62
C ASP A 64 -3.13 -3.99 -12.76
N ALA A 65 -1.90 -4.11 -13.26
CA ALA A 65 -1.42 -3.32 -14.38
C ALA A 65 -1.88 -3.90 -15.73
N ALA A 66 -2.30 -5.16 -15.75
CA ALA A 66 -2.67 -5.90 -16.96
C ALA A 66 -4.06 -5.57 -17.54
N TYR A 67 -4.84 -4.66 -16.93
CA TYR A 67 -6.19 -4.26 -17.40
C TYR A 67 -6.32 -2.77 -17.74
N MET A 68 -5.28 -2.13 -18.28
CA MET A 68 -5.53 -1.03 -19.21
C MET A 68 -5.73 -1.62 -20.60
N GLU A 69 -6.93 -2.16 -20.87
CA GLU A 69 -7.40 -2.18 -22.26
C GLU A 69 -7.54 -0.71 -22.66
N VAL A 70 -6.63 -0.27 -23.52
CA VAL A 70 -6.78 0.96 -24.28
C VAL A 70 -7.93 0.75 -25.27
N GLU A 71 -9.10 1.30 -24.98
CA GLU A 71 -10.10 1.59 -26.02
C GLU A 71 -9.64 2.77 -26.89
#